data_AF-A0A960JC54-F1
#
_entry.id   AF-A0A960JC54-F1
#
_cell.length_a   1.000
_cell.length_b   1.000
_cell.length_c   1.000
_cell.angle_alpha   90.00
_cell.angle_beta   90.00
_cell.angle_gamma   90.00
#
_symmetry.space_group_name_H-M   'P 1'
#
loop_
_entity.id
_entity.type
_entity.pdbx_description
1 polymer ?
#
loop_
_entity_poly.entity_id
_entity_poly.type
_entity_poly.pdbx_seq_one_letter_code
_entity_poly.pdbx_strand_id
1 'polypeptide(L)'
;MSRSSFFHAASLSAILLASAALAFGRQPAHDSADLTGKYALPGGGYLVVSTDDVGRVEGFYERDGRFGRVSGVVEADTLSATWTQENGATACQTPVDGARYWGKMTLTRDADGVVSIAWGACDAPPTAR
;
A
#
# COMPACT_ATOMS: atom_id res chain seq x y z
N MET A 1 65.57 57.48 -15.81
CA MET A 1 66.36 57.01 -14.65
C MET A 1 65.42 56.74 -13.49
N SER A 2 65.66 55.63 -12.77
CA SER A 2 65.00 55.17 -11.53
C SER A 2 63.54 54.69 -11.62
N ARG A 3 63.12 53.59 -10.99
CA ARG A 3 63.77 52.41 -10.38
C ARG A 3 62.62 51.46 -10.02
N SER A 4 62.77 50.17 -10.25
CA SER A 4 61.85 49.10 -9.86
C SER A 4 61.73 48.97 -8.33
N SER A 5 60.58 48.51 -7.80
CA SER A 5 60.50 47.37 -6.86
C SER A 5 59.07 47.02 -6.43
N PHE A 6 58.85 45.71 -6.32
CA PHE A 6 57.67 44.95 -5.95
C PHE A 6 57.30 45.08 -4.47
N PHE A 7 56.03 44.85 -4.11
CA PHE A 7 55.67 44.04 -2.93
C PHE A 7 54.31 43.36 -3.12
N HIS A 8 54.30 42.04 -2.92
CA HIS A 8 53.13 41.16 -2.84
C HIS A 8 52.34 41.43 -1.57
N ALA A 9 51.01 41.35 -1.64
CA ALA A 9 50.17 41.01 -0.50
C ALA A 9 49.09 40.03 -0.97
N ALA A 10 49.32 38.75 -0.70
CA ALA A 10 48.33 37.68 -0.85
C ALA A 10 47.30 37.81 0.28
N SER A 11 46.03 38.02 -0.07
CA SER A 11 44.93 37.98 0.90
C SER A 11 44.29 36.59 0.88
N LEU A 12 44.45 35.88 1.99
CA LEU A 12 43.78 34.65 2.35
C LEU A 12 42.31 34.91 2.73
N SER A 13 41.52 33.82 2.68
CA SER A 13 40.19 33.60 3.31
C SER A 13 39.01 33.82 2.35
N ALA A 14 38.01 32.94 2.25
CA ALA A 14 37.60 31.85 3.13
C ALA A 14 36.98 30.69 2.32
N ILE A 15 37.31 29.46 2.72
CA ILE A 15 36.62 28.25 2.28
C ILE A 15 35.31 28.16 3.06
N LEU A 16 34.19 28.44 2.39
CA LEU A 16 32.87 28.11 2.92
C LEU A 16 32.67 26.60 2.83
N LEU A 17 32.96 25.89 3.92
CA LEU A 17 32.49 24.53 4.15
C LEU A 17 30.97 24.60 4.37
N ALA A 18 30.19 24.49 3.29
CA ALA A 18 28.77 24.22 3.39
C ALA A 18 28.60 22.77 3.86
N SER A 19 28.29 22.60 5.14
CA SER A 19 27.82 21.33 5.69
C SER A 19 26.50 20.97 5.00
N ALA A 20 26.56 20.14 3.96
CA ALA A 20 25.39 19.45 3.45
C ALA A 20 24.97 18.41 4.50
N ALA A 21 24.12 18.83 5.43
CA ALA A 21 23.38 17.89 6.25
C ALA A 21 22.60 16.98 5.28
N LEU A 22 22.97 15.70 5.24
CA LEU A 22 22.13 14.65 4.68
C LEU A 22 20.87 14.63 5.54
N ALA A 23 19.90 15.45 5.19
CA ALA A 23 18.53 15.16 5.53
C ALA A 23 18.25 13.82 4.87
N PHE A 24 18.34 12.74 5.64
CA PHE A 24 17.52 11.57 5.40
C PHE A 24 16.08 12.08 5.47
N GLY A 25 15.62 12.60 4.33
CA GLY A 25 14.23 12.90 4.11
C GLY A 25 13.51 11.62 4.47
N ARG A 26 12.78 11.68 5.58
CA ARG A 26 11.74 10.71 5.90
C ARG A 26 10.88 10.71 4.63
N GLN A 27 11.07 9.70 3.78
CA GLN A 27 10.19 9.48 2.64
C GLN A 27 8.77 9.55 3.23
N PRO A 28 7.85 10.32 2.63
CA PRO A 28 6.48 10.29 3.10
C PRO A 28 6.10 8.81 3.16
N ALA A 29 5.74 8.33 4.36
CA ALA A 29 5.07 7.05 4.48
C ALA A 29 3.98 7.08 3.42
N HIS A 30 3.94 6.08 2.55
CA HIS A 30 2.86 5.97 1.57
C HIS A 30 1.56 6.20 2.33
N ASP A 31 0.73 7.12 1.84
CA ASP A 31 -0.52 7.57 2.49
C ASP A 31 -1.60 6.47 2.45
N SER A 32 -1.20 5.21 2.51
CA SER A 32 -2.06 4.05 2.62
C SER A 32 -2.46 3.87 4.08
N ALA A 33 -3.76 3.89 4.34
CA ALA A 33 -4.32 3.58 5.64
C ALA A 33 -3.94 2.16 6.08
N ASP A 34 -3.63 2.00 7.36
CA ASP A 34 -3.51 0.66 7.94
C ASP A 34 -4.92 0.05 8.08
N LEU A 35 -5.24 -0.87 7.18
CA LEU A 35 -6.50 -1.62 7.17
C LEU A 35 -6.40 -2.95 7.91
N THR A 36 -5.29 -3.21 8.63
CA THR A 36 -5.11 -4.43 9.44
C THR A 36 -6.25 -4.61 10.43
N GLY A 37 -6.82 -5.81 10.48
CA GLY A 37 -7.90 -6.09 11.41
C GLY A 37 -8.70 -7.34 11.08
N LYS A 38 -9.71 -7.59 11.92
CA LYS A 38 -10.72 -8.63 11.75
C LYS A 38 -12.08 -7.97 11.57
N TYR A 39 -12.74 -8.26 10.46
CA TYR A 39 -14.01 -7.67 10.06
C TYR A 39 -15.11 -8.72 9.99
N ALA A 40 -16.27 -8.41 10.55
CA ALA A 40 -17.45 -9.24 10.39
C ALA A 40 -17.98 -9.13 8.96
N LEU A 41 -18.44 -10.24 8.40
CA LEU A 41 -18.99 -10.28 7.06
C LEU A 41 -20.52 -10.31 7.08
N PRO A 42 -21.20 -9.61 6.15
CA PRO A 42 -22.63 -9.75 5.97
C PRO A 42 -23.01 -11.20 5.70
N GLY A 43 -24.01 -11.72 6.42
CA GLY A 43 -24.43 -13.13 6.33
C GLY A 43 -23.63 -14.09 7.20
N GLY A 44 -22.69 -13.60 8.01
CA GLY A 44 -21.88 -14.42 8.92
C GLY A 44 -20.46 -14.66 8.41
N GLY A 45 -19.62 -15.15 9.32
CA GLY A 45 -18.18 -15.33 9.07
C GLY A 45 -17.37 -14.05 9.31
N TYR A 46 -16.11 -14.10 8.89
CA TYR A 46 -15.15 -13.03 9.13
C TYR A 46 -14.07 -12.95 8.06
N LEU A 47 -13.49 -11.77 7.92
CA LEU A 47 -12.30 -11.46 7.13
C LEU A 47 -11.19 -11.03 8.09
N VAL A 48 -9.98 -11.52 7.89
CA VAL A 48 -8.77 -11.03 8.57
C VAL A 48 -7.80 -10.55 7.51
N VAL A 49 -7.28 -9.33 7.67
CA VAL A 49 -6.27 -8.76 6.77
C VAL A 49 -5.12 -8.17 7.57
N SER A 50 -3.94 -8.16 6.97
CA SER A 50 -2.74 -7.47 7.43
C SER A 50 -2.24 -6.58 6.31
N THR A 51 -1.91 -5.33 6.63
CA THR A 51 -1.32 -4.37 5.70
C THR A 51 0.16 -4.18 6.07
N ASP A 52 1.06 -4.19 5.09
CA ASP A 52 2.47 -3.87 5.31
C ASP A 52 2.77 -2.38 5.11
N ASP A 53 4.02 -1.98 5.39
CA ASP A 53 4.47 -0.58 5.32
C ASP A 53 4.44 0.02 3.90
N VAL A 54 4.24 -0.81 2.86
CA VAL A 54 4.13 -0.37 1.46
C VAL A 54 2.70 -0.54 0.92
N GLY A 55 1.74 -0.78 1.80
CA GLY A 55 0.32 -0.87 1.48
C GLY A 55 -0.11 -2.21 0.86
N ARG A 56 0.74 -3.24 0.84
CA ARG A 56 0.33 -4.57 0.37
C ARG A 56 -0.52 -5.24 1.45
N VAL A 57 -1.53 -5.97 1.00
CA VAL A 57 -2.44 -6.69 1.88
C VAL A 57 -2.40 -8.18 1.59
N GLU A 58 -2.30 -8.94 2.66
CA GLU A 58 -2.57 -10.38 2.68
C GLU A 58 -3.64 -10.67 3.73
N GLY A 59 -4.51 -11.63 3.45
CA GLY A 59 -5.58 -11.98 4.35
C GLY A 59 -6.28 -13.27 4.02
N PHE A 60 -7.23 -13.62 4.88
CA PHE A 60 -8.10 -14.76 4.70
C PHE A 60 -9.52 -14.46 5.17
N TYR A 61 -10.48 -15.18 4.65
CA TYR A 61 -11.85 -15.12 5.12
C TYR A 61 -12.40 -16.52 5.38
N GLU A 62 -13.36 -16.59 6.27
CA GLU A 62 -14.21 -17.75 6.50
C GLU A 62 -15.66 -17.29 6.41
N ARG A 63 -16.47 -18.02 5.65
CA ARG A 63 -17.93 -17.85 5.61
C ARG A 63 -18.59 -19.20 5.37
N ASP A 64 -19.53 -19.57 6.22
CA ASP A 64 -20.30 -20.81 6.11
C ASP A 64 -19.41 -22.07 5.96
N GLY A 65 -18.28 -22.10 6.68
CA GLY A 65 -17.30 -23.19 6.59
C GLY A 65 -16.48 -23.21 5.31
N ARG A 66 -16.57 -22.17 4.47
CA ARG A 66 -15.73 -21.98 3.28
C ARG A 66 -14.62 -21.01 3.57
N PHE A 67 -13.41 -21.40 3.19
CA PHE A 67 -12.20 -20.63 3.41
C PHE A 67 -11.69 -20.06 2.08
N GLY A 68 -11.05 -18.92 2.18
CA GLY A 68 -10.44 -18.26 1.05
C GLY A 68 -9.38 -17.27 1.48
N ARG A 69 -8.58 -16.82 0.50
CA ARG A 69 -7.53 -15.83 0.71
C ARG A 69 -7.85 -14.55 -0.02
N VAL A 70 -7.34 -13.45 0.50
CA VAL A 70 -7.40 -12.14 -0.16
C VAL A 70 -5.99 -11.59 -0.28
N SER A 71 -5.68 -11.00 -1.42
CA SER A 71 -4.43 -10.30 -1.64
C SER A 71 -4.66 -9.06 -2.50
N GLY A 72 -3.98 -7.97 -2.17
CA GLY A 72 -4.25 -6.69 -2.80
C GLY A 72 -3.34 -5.57 -2.35
N VAL A 73 -3.76 -4.35 -2.64
CA VAL A 73 -3.06 -3.12 -2.28
C VAL A 73 -4.03 -2.09 -1.73
N VAL A 74 -3.55 -1.30 -0.77
CA VAL A 74 -4.26 -0.15 -0.22
C VAL A 74 -3.75 1.11 -0.89
N GLU A 75 -4.69 1.90 -1.41
CA GLU A 75 -4.45 3.26 -1.86
C GLU A 75 -5.37 4.19 -1.06
N ALA A 76 -4.80 5.18 -0.37
CA ALA A 76 -5.52 5.99 0.61
C ALA A 76 -6.27 5.09 1.62
N ASP A 77 -7.60 5.16 1.66
CA ASP A 77 -8.44 4.40 2.58
C ASP A 77 -9.11 3.16 1.95
N THR A 78 -8.71 2.79 0.73
CA THR A 78 -9.34 1.70 -0.02
C THR A 78 -8.35 0.60 -0.37
N LEU A 79 -8.65 -0.60 0.12
CA LEU A 79 -8.09 -1.85 -0.39
C LEU A 79 -8.77 -2.23 -1.69
N SER A 80 -7.98 -2.48 -2.73
CA SER A 80 -8.37 -3.22 -3.93
C SER A 80 -7.70 -4.59 -3.92
N ALA A 81 -8.48 -5.67 -3.87
CA ALA A 81 -7.97 -7.02 -3.72
C ALA A 81 -8.59 -8.01 -4.70
N THR A 82 -7.87 -9.10 -4.94
CA THR A 82 -8.43 -10.34 -5.48
C THR A 82 -8.74 -11.30 -4.35
N TRP A 83 -9.71 -12.19 -4.55
CA TRP A 83 -10.00 -13.25 -3.60
C TRP A 83 -10.00 -14.62 -4.26
N THR A 84 -9.61 -15.62 -3.46
CA THR A 84 -9.59 -17.03 -3.82
C THR A 84 -10.47 -17.85 -2.90
N GLN A 85 -10.90 -19.03 -3.34
CA GLN A 85 -11.69 -19.95 -2.53
C GLN A 85 -11.09 -21.35 -2.61
N GLU A 86 -10.94 -22.01 -1.46
CA GLU A 86 -10.32 -23.33 -1.41
C GLU A 86 -11.23 -24.43 -1.97
N ASN A 87 -12.56 -24.31 -1.82
CA ASN A 87 -13.52 -25.35 -2.20
C ASN A 87 -14.84 -24.82 -2.75
N GLY A 88 -15.41 -25.54 -3.73
CA GLY A 88 -16.84 -25.50 -4.04
C GLY A 88 -17.35 -24.33 -4.88
N ALA A 89 -16.47 -23.55 -5.53
CA ALA A 89 -16.85 -22.59 -6.56
C ALA A 89 -15.90 -22.68 -7.76
N THR A 90 -16.42 -22.43 -8.96
CA THR A 90 -15.62 -22.37 -10.19
C THR A 90 -14.79 -21.09 -10.21
N ALA A 91 -13.47 -21.21 -10.25
CA ALA A 91 -12.58 -20.07 -10.43
C ALA A 91 -12.78 -19.41 -11.80
N CYS A 92 -12.37 -18.15 -11.91
CA CYS A 92 -12.39 -17.39 -13.15
C CYS A 92 -11.49 -18.04 -14.21
N GLN A 93 -11.88 -17.89 -15.47
CA GLN A 93 -11.19 -18.54 -16.59
C GLN A 93 -9.82 -17.95 -16.85
N THR A 94 -9.72 -16.62 -16.82
CA THR A 94 -8.48 -15.90 -17.05
C THR A 94 -7.74 -15.74 -15.72
N PRO A 95 -6.52 -16.25 -15.55
CA PRO A 95 -5.74 -16.01 -14.33
C PRO A 95 -5.28 -14.55 -14.24
N VAL A 96 -5.04 -14.08 -13.03
CA VAL A 96 -4.38 -12.79 -12.73
C VAL A 96 -2.99 -13.10 -12.20
N ASP A 97 -1.95 -12.54 -12.81
CA ASP A 97 -0.54 -12.78 -12.46
C ASP A 97 -0.16 -14.27 -12.38
N GLY A 98 -0.76 -15.09 -13.26
CA GLY A 98 -0.53 -16.54 -13.30
C GLY A 98 -1.27 -17.34 -12.22
N ALA A 99 -2.00 -16.67 -11.33
CA ALA A 99 -2.79 -17.30 -10.28
C ALA A 99 -4.29 -17.36 -10.63
N ARG A 100 -4.96 -18.42 -10.18
CA ARG A 100 -6.42 -18.52 -10.26
C ARG A 100 -7.04 -17.65 -9.18
N TYR A 101 -8.12 -16.98 -9.54
CA TYR A 101 -8.89 -16.14 -8.63
C TYR A 101 -10.40 -16.36 -8.87
N TRP A 102 -11.23 -15.92 -7.93
CA TRP A 102 -12.69 -16.07 -7.98
C TRP A 102 -13.40 -14.73 -8.11
N GLY A 103 -12.71 -13.65 -7.78
CA GLY A 103 -13.16 -12.31 -8.12
C GLY A 103 -12.39 -11.21 -7.42
N LYS A 104 -12.97 -10.02 -7.49
CA LYS A 104 -12.42 -8.81 -6.91
C LYS A 104 -13.16 -8.42 -5.65
N MET A 105 -12.49 -7.66 -4.82
CA MET A 105 -12.95 -7.21 -3.52
C MET A 105 -12.50 -5.78 -3.31
N THR A 106 -13.34 -4.99 -2.64
CA THR A 106 -12.90 -3.76 -2.01
C THR A 106 -13.20 -3.75 -0.53
N LEU A 107 -12.32 -3.10 0.24
CA LEU A 107 -12.56 -2.72 1.61
C LEU A 107 -12.24 -1.24 1.72
N THR A 108 -13.21 -0.43 2.14
CA THR A 108 -13.03 1.01 2.30
C THR A 108 -13.31 1.39 3.75
N ARG A 109 -12.44 2.20 4.34
CA ARG A 109 -12.68 2.86 5.62
C ARG A 109 -13.10 4.30 5.34
N ASP A 110 -14.23 4.73 5.88
CA ASP A 110 -14.63 6.13 5.79
C ASP A 110 -13.98 7.00 6.89
N ALA A 111 -14.26 8.30 6.86
CA ALA A 111 -13.70 9.26 7.81
C ALA A 111 -14.10 9.00 9.27
N ASP A 112 -15.23 8.32 9.50
CA ASP A 112 -15.70 7.93 10.84
C ASP A 112 -15.12 6.58 11.29
N GLY A 113 -14.30 5.95 10.45
CA GLY A 113 -13.70 4.64 10.70
C GLY A 113 -14.61 3.47 10.37
N VAL A 114 -15.79 3.71 9.77
CA VAL A 114 -16.71 2.64 9.37
C VAL A 114 -16.14 1.93 8.15
N VAL A 115 -16.12 0.60 8.22
CA VAL A 115 -15.58 -0.25 7.17
C VAL A 115 -16.70 -0.83 6.32
N SER A 116 -16.61 -0.62 5.02
CA SER A 116 -17.48 -1.20 4.00
C SER A 116 -16.72 -2.22 3.17
N ILE A 117 -17.30 -3.41 2.97
CA ILE A 117 -16.68 -4.50 2.20
C ILE A 117 -17.60 -4.87 1.04
N ALA A 118 -17.05 -4.88 -0.18
CA ALA A 118 -17.76 -5.27 -1.38
C ALA A 118 -17.06 -6.44 -2.07
N TRP A 119 -17.83 -7.30 -2.72
CA TRP A 119 -17.34 -8.48 -3.41
C TRP A 119 -17.92 -8.54 -4.82
N GLY A 120 -17.09 -8.91 -5.79
CA GLY A 120 -17.46 -9.16 -7.17
C GLY A 120 -17.00 -10.55 -7.60
N ALA A 121 -17.72 -11.17 -8.53
CA ALA A 121 -17.31 -12.42 -9.16
C ALA A 121 -16.48 -12.12 -10.42
N CYS A 122 -15.30 -12.72 -10.52
CA CYS A 122 -14.34 -12.45 -11.58
C CYS A 122 -14.09 -10.96 -11.80
N ASP A 123 -14.26 -10.49 -13.03
CA ASP A 123 -14.05 -9.10 -13.42
C ASP A 123 -15.26 -8.21 -13.17
N ALA A 124 -16.37 -8.75 -12.63
CA ALA A 124 -17.49 -7.93 -12.23
C ALA A 124 -17.05 -6.93 -11.15
N PRO A 125 -17.47 -5.65 -11.24
CA PRO A 125 -17.20 -4.66 -10.21
C PRO A 125 -17.68 -5.15 -8.83
N PRO A 126 -16.88 -4.97 -7.76
CA PRO A 126 -17.32 -5.27 -6.41
C PRO A 126 -18.53 -4.39 -6.04
N THR A 127 -19.59 -5.04 -5.57
CA THR A 127 -20.78 -4.35 -5.05
C THR A 127 -20.98 -4.75 -3.59
N ALA A 128 -21.24 -3.77 -2.72
CA ALA A 128 -21.65 -4.06 -1.35
C ALA A 128 -22.96 -4.89 -1.40
N ARG A 129 -23.01 -5.94 -0.59
CA ARG A 129 -24.19 -6.82 -0.46
C ARG A 129 -24.65 -6.86 0.98
#